data_AF-A0A6B2CZB0-F1
#
_entry.id   AF-A0A6B2CZB0-F1
#
_cell.length_a   1.000
_cell.length_b   1.000
_cell.length_c   1.000
_cell.angle_alpha   90.00
_cell.angle_beta   90.00
_cell.angle_gamma   90.00
#
_symmetry.space_group_name_H-M   'P 1'
#
loop_
_entity.id
_entity.type
_entity.pdbx_description
1 polymer ?
#
loop_
_entity_poly.entity_id
_entity_poly.type
_entity_poly.pdbx_seq_one_letter_code
_entity_poly.pdbx_strand_id
1 'polypeptide(L)'
;MYFRYMLYTVGYGGFSPEEFLRTLRSRGVEVLADVRRFPRSKTGFYSGENLREALQRVGVGYVWYGELGALGVRGPGAGCAASKTFDAYVWRLYHYAPALLQLEELEQLAGRRTVALMCREEDWRHCHRQFLADFFVKRGFEVIHIRRRGEERHIPTACFDVYDPPPIDLVKRVYADFSHLCGDASIYLFGGALDGTTHDVDVVAYGAAEDLPEVYDAQALPKPAEDLFHYFVIHWGVLLCGRPLEVDFHSAFRNEAAETETRLRRFREAEDPVVVCKAAKQLVFTAAVALCGARNAYTWRRAVACLGARGLEVPSALKNCLSPPPIEELRKHELLVARLAEIVKGVLG
;
A
#
# COMPACT_ATOMS: atom_id res chain seq x y z
N MET A 1 16.45 -22.39 -7.27
CA MET A 1 15.26 -21.72 -7.81
C MET A 1 15.44 -21.61 -9.32
N TYR A 2 14.54 -22.19 -10.11
CA TYR A 2 14.50 -21.93 -11.55
C TYR A 2 13.64 -20.69 -11.75
N PHE A 3 14.24 -19.60 -12.21
CA PHE A 3 13.50 -18.39 -12.57
C PHE A 3 12.74 -18.66 -13.86
N ARG A 4 11.43 -18.33 -13.87
CA ARG A 4 10.56 -18.62 -15.01
C ARG A 4 10.68 -17.56 -16.11
N TYR A 5 11.15 -16.36 -15.75
CA TYR A 5 11.19 -15.18 -16.61
C TYR A 5 12.44 -14.34 -16.30
N MET A 6 12.93 -13.60 -17.30
CA MET A 6 14.08 -12.70 -17.19
C MET A 6 13.62 -11.25 -17.38
N LEU A 7 14.07 -10.36 -16.50
CA LEU A 7 13.80 -8.93 -16.58
C LEU A 7 15.11 -8.14 -16.45
N TYR A 8 15.36 -7.23 -17.39
CA TYR A 8 16.49 -6.32 -17.29
C TYR A 8 16.08 -5.02 -16.61
N THR A 9 17.07 -4.32 -16.04
CA THR A 9 16.93 -2.90 -15.73
C THR A 9 18.14 -2.15 -16.27
N VAL A 10 17.96 -0.89 -16.67
CA VAL A 10 19.04 -0.05 -17.19
C VAL A 10 18.87 1.40 -16.74
N GLY A 11 19.98 2.01 -16.32
CA GLY A 11 20.05 3.44 -16.07
C GLY A 11 20.75 4.09 -17.25
N TYR A 12 20.12 5.05 -17.92
CA TYR A 12 20.78 5.69 -19.07
C TYR A 12 21.94 6.61 -18.68
N GLY A 13 22.07 6.92 -17.39
CA GLY A 13 23.14 7.74 -16.84
C GLY A 13 24.51 7.25 -17.30
N GLY A 14 25.24 8.13 -17.99
CA GLY A 14 26.57 7.82 -18.49
C GLY A 14 26.61 6.96 -19.75
N PHE A 15 25.50 6.52 -20.35
CA PHE A 15 25.54 5.90 -21.67
C PHE A 15 25.45 6.95 -22.78
N SER A 16 26.30 6.85 -23.80
CA SER A 16 26.01 7.51 -25.08
C SER A 16 24.73 6.92 -25.69
N PRO A 17 23.98 7.67 -26.53
CA PRO A 17 22.84 7.13 -27.27
C PRO A 17 23.14 5.82 -28.00
N GLU A 18 24.28 5.73 -28.68
CA GLU A 18 24.71 4.57 -29.46
C GLU A 18 25.05 3.39 -28.56
N GLU A 19 25.76 3.63 -27.45
CA GLU A 19 26.07 2.60 -26.45
C GLU A 19 24.78 2.04 -25.84
N PHE A 20 23.83 2.90 -25.50
CA PHE A 20 22.55 2.51 -24.92
C PHE A 20 21.75 1.61 -25.85
N LEU A 21 21.54 2.03 -27.11
CA LEU A 21 20.81 1.23 -28.10
C LEU A 21 21.50 -0.11 -28.39
N ARG A 22 22.84 -0.11 -28.50
CA ARG A 22 23.61 -1.34 -28.70
C ARG A 22 23.46 -2.30 -27.53
N THR A 23 23.46 -1.77 -26.31
CA THR A 23 23.33 -2.52 -25.05
C THR A 23 21.98 -3.21 -24.92
N LEU A 24 20.89 -2.54 -25.33
CA LEU A 24 19.55 -3.13 -25.38
C LEU A 24 19.47 -4.26 -26.40
N ARG A 25 19.97 -4.02 -27.62
CA ARG A 25 19.96 -5.01 -28.70
C ARG A 25 20.78 -6.25 -28.37
N SER A 26 21.97 -6.09 -27.78
CA SER A 26 22.85 -7.23 -27.48
C SER A 26 22.25 -8.18 -26.43
N ARG A 27 21.22 -7.73 -25.70
CA ARG A 27 20.47 -8.52 -24.71
C ARG A 27 19.11 -8.97 -25.20
N GLY A 28 18.80 -8.73 -26.48
CA GLY A 28 17.52 -9.10 -27.07
C GLY A 28 16.33 -8.38 -26.41
N VAL A 29 16.54 -7.19 -25.84
CA VAL A 29 15.44 -6.41 -25.26
C VAL A 29 14.44 -6.07 -26.36
N GLU A 30 13.21 -6.55 -26.21
CA GLU A 30 12.10 -6.30 -27.14
C GLU A 30 11.36 -5.00 -26.78
N VAL A 31 11.27 -4.66 -25.49
CA VAL A 31 10.57 -3.46 -25.01
C VAL A 31 11.35 -2.76 -23.90
N LEU A 32 11.54 -1.45 -24.07
CA LEU A 32 12.00 -0.56 -22.99
C LEU A 32 10.78 -0.02 -22.23
N ALA A 33 10.70 -0.35 -20.95
CA ALA A 33 9.69 0.19 -20.03
C ALA A 33 10.28 1.41 -19.30
N ASP A 34 9.86 2.61 -19.69
CA ASP A 34 10.27 3.85 -19.03
C ASP A 34 9.47 4.04 -17.74
N VAL A 35 10.13 3.86 -16.60
CA VAL A 35 9.52 3.97 -15.27
C VAL A 35 9.81 5.33 -14.61
N ARG A 36 10.16 6.35 -15.40
CA ARG A 36 10.32 7.73 -14.91
C ARG A 36 8.95 8.38 -14.75
N ARG A 37 8.77 9.19 -13.69
CA ARG A 37 7.50 9.91 -13.47
C ARG A 37 7.18 10.84 -14.63
N PHE A 38 8.21 11.45 -15.21
CA PHE A 38 8.10 12.24 -16.43
C PHE A 38 9.25 11.84 -17.35
N PRO A 39 9.00 11.49 -18.63
CA PRO A 39 10.03 11.06 -19.57
C PRO A 39 10.79 12.28 -20.14
N ARG A 40 11.30 13.14 -19.24
CA ARG A 40 12.09 14.34 -19.56
C ARG A 40 13.56 14.09 -19.23
N SER A 41 14.46 14.63 -20.05
CA SER A 41 15.90 14.52 -19.84
C SER A 41 16.61 15.79 -20.31
N LYS A 42 17.73 16.13 -19.66
CA LYS A 42 18.65 17.18 -20.13
C LYS A 42 19.40 16.76 -21.40
N THR A 43 19.61 15.46 -21.57
CA THR A 43 20.15 14.90 -22.81
C THR A 43 18.97 14.63 -23.74
N GLY A 44 18.82 15.46 -24.78
CA GLY A 44 17.64 15.46 -25.65
C GLY A 44 17.26 14.10 -26.22
N PHE A 45 18.25 13.24 -26.52
CA PHE A 45 18.01 11.86 -26.97
C PHE A 45 17.11 11.05 -26.02
N TYR A 46 17.25 11.23 -24.70
CA TYR A 46 16.50 10.48 -23.69
C TYR A 46 15.18 11.16 -23.27
N SER A 47 14.69 12.15 -24.03
CA SER A 47 13.30 12.60 -23.91
C SER A 47 12.36 11.54 -24.50
N GLY A 48 11.13 11.41 -23.98
CA GLY A 48 10.24 10.31 -24.33
C GLY A 48 9.95 10.16 -25.83
N GLU A 49 9.78 11.28 -26.55
CA GLU A 49 9.52 11.28 -27.99
C GLU A 49 10.75 10.84 -28.80
N ASN A 50 11.89 11.51 -28.59
CA ASN A 50 13.14 11.19 -29.27
C ASN A 50 13.60 9.76 -28.99
N LEU A 51 13.44 9.31 -27.74
CA LEU A 51 13.79 7.96 -27.32
C LEU A 51 12.88 6.93 -28.01
N ARG A 52 11.57 7.18 -28.08
CA ARG A 52 10.61 6.30 -28.78
C ARG A 52 11.00 6.14 -30.26
N GLU A 53 11.28 7.24 -30.96
CA GLU A 53 11.70 7.19 -32.36
C GLU A 53 13.02 6.41 -32.54
N ALA A 54 14.01 6.68 -31.69
CA ALA A 54 15.30 6.02 -31.76
C ALA A 54 15.19 4.51 -31.51
N LEU A 55 14.37 4.09 -30.54
CA LEU A 55 14.11 2.68 -30.25
C LEU A 55 13.37 1.99 -31.40
N GLN A 56 12.39 2.66 -32.01
CA GLN A 56 11.66 2.12 -33.15
C GLN A 56 12.59 1.80 -34.34
N ARG A 57 13.56 2.68 -34.63
CA ARG A 57 14.57 2.45 -35.70
C ARG A 57 15.43 1.22 -35.48
N VAL A 58 15.55 0.75 -34.23
CA VAL A 58 16.30 -0.46 -33.89
C VAL A 58 15.42 -1.64 -33.52
N GLY A 59 14.10 -1.54 -33.75
CA GLY A 59 13.14 -2.62 -33.51
C GLY A 59 12.80 -2.86 -32.04
N VAL A 60 13.03 -1.88 -31.15
CA VAL A 60 12.69 -1.96 -29.72
C VAL A 60 11.42 -1.16 -29.45
N GLY A 61 10.44 -1.78 -28.80
CA GLY A 61 9.22 -1.12 -28.34
C GLY A 61 9.48 -0.16 -27.18
N TYR A 62 8.61 0.84 -27.02
CA TYR A 62 8.67 1.79 -25.91
C TYR A 62 7.30 1.95 -25.25
N VAL A 63 7.26 1.72 -23.94
CA VAL A 63 6.07 1.92 -23.09
C VAL A 63 6.47 2.79 -21.91
N TRP A 64 5.61 3.74 -21.56
CA TRP A 64 5.83 4.64 -20.42
C TRP A 64 4.90 4.30 -19.27
N TYR A 65 5.48 3.99 -18.11
CA TYR A 65 4.80 3.67 -16.86
C TYR A 65 5.02 4.80 -15.85
N GLY A 66 4.41 5.95 -16.11
CA GLY A 66 4.60 7.16 -15.30
C GLY A 66 4.21 7.00 -13.83
N GLU A 67 3.21 6.16 -13.54
CA GLU A 67 2.78 5.94 -12.15
C GLU A 67 3.79 5.09 -11.36
N LEU A 68 4.75 4.42 -12.04
CA LEU A 68 5.86 3.73 -11.39
C LEU A 68 7.08 4.63 -11.09
N GLY A 69 7.00 5.92 -11.40
CA GLY A 69 8.08 6.87 -11.10
C GLY A 69 8.07 7.38 -9.66
N ALA A 70 9.25 7.49 -9.04
CA ALA A 70 9.41 7.95 -7.65
C ALA A 70 9.50 9.48 -7.47
N LEU A 71 9.72 10.24 -8.55
CA LEU A 71 9.92 11.69 -8.45
C LEU A 71 8.65 12.38 -7.93
N GLY A 72 8.78 13.14 -6.85
CA GLY A 72 7.70 13.93 -6.26
C GLY A 72 6.67 13.13 -5.48
N VAL A 73 6.90 11.82 -5.27
CA VAL A 73 6.03 10.98 -4.43
C VAL A 73 6.09 11.45 -2.98
N ARG A 74 4.91 11.54 -2.36
CA ARG A 74 4.65 11.90 -0.97
C ARG A 74 3.52 11.02 -0.44
N GLY A 75 3.33 10.99 0.87
CA GLY A 75 2.30 10.20 1.54
C GLY A 75 2.90 9.30 2.62
N PRO A 76 2.12 8.33 3.10
CA PRO A 76 2.55 7.38 4.12
C PRO A 76 3.82 6.64 3.72
N GLY A 77 4.64 6.30 4.71
CA GLY A 77 5.87 5.53 4.53
C GLY A 77 5.66 4.03 4.71
N ALA A 78 6.43 3.23 3.99
CA ALA A 78 6.50 1.78 4.15
C ALA A 78 7.18 1.31 5.45
N GLY A 79 7.99 2.17 6.07
CA GLY A 79 8.77 1.87 7.27
C GLY A 79 9.98 0.96 7.02
N CYS A 80 10.56 1.01 5.82
CA CYS A 80 11.66 0.11 5.41
C CYS A 80 12.84 0.80 4.71
N ALA A 81 12.67 2.06 4.30
CA ALA A 81 13.72 2.85 3.67
C ALA A 81 14.07 4.08 4.52
N ALA A 82 15.36 4.35 4.70
CA ALA A 82 15.82 5.53 5.43
C ALA A 82 15.47 6.86 4.74
N SER A 83 15.39 6.85 3.39
CA SER A 83 14.94 8.00 2.61
C SER A 83 13.42 8.10 2.64
N LYS A 84 12.87 9.19 3.20
CA LYS A 84 11.42 9.46 3.24
C LYS A 84 10.76 9.33 1.87
N THR A 85 11.42 9.80 0.81
CA THR A 85 10.89 9.72 -0.56
C THR A 85 10.81 8.27 -1.05
N PHE A 86 11.83 7.46 -0.77
CA PHE A 86 11.80 6.04 -1.15
C PHE A 86 10.83 5.25 -0.29
N ASP A 87 10.70 5.59 0.99
CA ASP A 87 9.76 4.94 1.89
C ASP A 87 8.31 5.18 1.45
N ALA A 88 7.97 6.42 1.07
CA ALA A 88 6.68 6.76 0.49
C ALA A 88 6.47 6.16 -0.91
N TYR A 89 7.55 6.02 -1.69
CA TYR A 89 7.48 5.35 -2.99
C TYR A 89 7.16 3.86 -2.86
N VAL A 90 7.81 3.16 -1.92
CA VAL A 90 7.51 1.76 -1.65
C VAL A 90 6.06 1.62 -1.22
N TRP A 91 5.57 2.46 -0.30
CA TRP A 91 4.15 2.46 0.07
C TRP A 91 3.24 2.61 -1.14
N ARG A 92 3.53 3.58 -2.02
CA ARG A 92 2.76 3.83 -3.24
C ARG A 92 2.70 2.63 -4.19
N LEU A 93 3.78 1.85 -4.32
CA LEU A 93 3.78 0.65 -5.17
C LEU A 93 2.75 -0.40 -4.72
N TYR A 94 2.35 -0.42 -3.45
CA TYR A 94 1.43 -1.41 -2.88
C TYR A 94 0.07 -0.85 -2.46
N HIS A 95 -0.04 0.47 -2.29
CA HIS A 95 -1.22 1.13 -1.70
C HIS A 95 -1.83 2.22 -2.60
N TYR A 96 -1.46 2.29 -3.87
CA TYR A 96 -2.04 3.24 -4.81
C TYR A 96 -2.48 2.55 -6.10
N ALA A 97 -3.78 2.60 -6.40
CA ALA A 97 -4.37 1.79 -7.46
C ALA A 97 -3.72 2.04 -8.84
N PRO A 98 -3.50 3.28 -9.32
CA PRO A 98 -2.85 3.49 -10.62
C PRO A 98 -1.42 2.92 -10.72
N ALA A 99 -0.66 2.88 -9.61
CA ALA A 99 0.65 2.21 -9.60
C ALA A 99 0.51 0.69 -9.62
N LEU A 100 -0.41 0.13 -8.83
CA LEU A 100 -0.71 -1.31 -8.82
C LEU A 100 -1.14 -1.82 -10.20
N LEU A 101 -2.01 -1.07 -10.90
CA LEU A 101 -2.46 -1.41 -12.25
C LEU A 101 -1.31 -1.39 -13.26
N GLN A 102 -0.44 -0.38 -13.21
CA GLN A 102 0.75 -0.33 -14.08
C GLN A 102 1.78 -1.42 -13.75
N LEU A 103 1.94 -1.80 -12.48
CA LEU A 103 2.79 -2.95 -12.09
C LEU A 103 2.27 -4.24 -12.71
N GLU A 104 0.96 -4.47 -12.68
CA GLU A 104 0.36 -5.67 -13.26
C GLU A 104 0.48 -5.68 -14.79
N GLU A 105 0.22 -4.57 -15.47
CA GLU A 105 0.44 -4.44 -16.91
C GLU A 105 1.90 -4.74 -17.29
N LEU A 106 2.85 -4.20 -16.53
CA LEU A 106 4.27 -4.43 -16.73
C LEU A 106 4.65 -5.90 -16.44
N GLU A 107 4.09 -6.52 -15.43
CA GLU A 107 4.26 -7.95 -15.12
C GLU A 107 3.76 -8.84 -16.25
N GLN A 108 2.57 -8.57 -16.77
CA GLN A 108 2.03 -9.29 -17.92
C GLN A 108 2.88 -9.11 -19.18
N LEU A 109 3.42 -7.91 -19.41
CA LEU A 109 4.33 -7.63 -20.51
C LEU A 109 5.65 -8.40 -20.37
N ALA A 110 6.28 -8.33 -19.19
CA ALA A 110 7.55 -9.01 -18.90
C ALA A 110 7.42 -10.55 -18.92
N GLY A 111 6.22 -11.09 -18.66
CA GLY A 111 5.94 -12.52 -18.80
C GLY A 111 5.86 -13.01 -20.25
N ARG A 112 5.83 -12.11 -21.24
CA ARG A 112 5.69 -12.44 -22.68
C ARG A 112 6.83 -11.91 -23.55
N ARG A 113 7.57 -10.92 -23.06
CA ARG A 113 8.59 -10.18 -23.82
C ARG A 113 9.81 -9.95 -22.95
N THR A 114 10.98 -9.84 -23.58
CA THR A 114 12.20 -9.41 -22.90
C THR A 114 12.14 -7.90 -22.65
N VAL A 115 11.90 -7.51 -21.39
CA VAL A 115 11.71 -6.11 -20.98
C VAL A 115 12.95 -5.57 -20.27
N ALA A 116 13.27 -4.29 -20.50
CA ALA A 116 14.21 -3.53 -19.69
C ALA A 116 13.54 -2.34 -18.99
N LEU A 117 13.57 -2.30 -17.65
CA LEU A 117 13.08 -1.17 -16.86
C LEU A 117 14.10 -0.03 -16.88
N MET A 118 13.68 1.16 -17.29
CA MET A 118 14.57 2.29 -17.50
C MET A 118 14.33 3.45 -16.54
N CYS A 119 15.42 3.93 -15.94
CA CYS A 119 15.46 5.24 -15.26
C CYS A 119 16.74 6.01 -15.62
N ARG A 120 16.98 7.13 -14.92
CA ARG A 120 18.15 7.99 -15.15
C ARG A 120 19.43 7.46 -14.52
N GLU A 121 19.42 7.15 -13.25
CA GLU A 121 20.62 6.85 -12.46
C GLU A 121 21.26 5.58 -13.00
N GLU A 122 22.56 5.59 -13.30
CA GLU A 122 23.27 4.39 -13.75
C GLU A 122 23.19 3.29 -12.69
N ASP A 123 23.40 3.68 -11.43
CA ASP A 123 23.34 2.77 -10.28
C ASP A 123 21.92 2.48 -9.80
N TRP A 124 21.52 1.22 -9.93
CA TRP A 124 20.22 0.75 -9.49
C TRP A 124 20.00 0.90 -7.97
N ARG A 125 21.07 0.81 -7.17
CA ARG A 125 21.04 0.91 -5.70
C ARG A 125 20.70 2.32 -5.20
N HIS A 126 20.88 3.32 -6.05
CA HIS A 126 20.65 4.73 -5.73
C HIS A 126 19.39 5.29 -6.39
N CYS A 127 18.51 4.43 -6.91
CA CYS A 127 17.28 4.83 -7.56
C CYS A 127 16.10 3.92 -7.21
N HIS A 128 14.93 4.27 -7.70
CA HIS A 128 13.69 3.56 -7.42
C HIS A 128 13.57 2.19 -8.09
N ARG A 129 14.43 1.90 -9.10
CA ARG A 129 14.44 0.58 -9.78
C ARG A 129 14.73 -0.57 -8.82
N GLN A 130 15.40 -0.34 -7.69
CA GLN A 130 15.63 -1.39 -6.68
C GLN A 130 14.33 -1.95 -6.10
N PHE A 131 13.32 -1.11 -5.86
CA PHE A 131 12.05 -1.55 -5.28
C PHE A 131 11.11 -2.18 -6.32
N LEU A 132 11.20 -1.73 -7.57
CA LEU A 132 10.55 -2.44 -8.68
C LEU A 132 11.18 -3.82 -8.88
N ALA A 133 12.51 -3.91 -8.79
CA ALA A 133 13.22 -5.18 -8.89
C ALA A 133 12.85 -6.14 -7.74
N ASP A 134 12.70 -5.66 -6.50
CA ASP A 134 12.17 -6.44 -5.38
C ASP A 134 10.81 -7.07 -5.74
N PHE A 135 9.88 -6.26 -6.28
CA PHE A 135 8.57 -6.73 -6.71
C PHE A 135 8.68 -7.87 -7.74
N PHE A 136 9.51 -7.70 -8.78
CA PHE A 136 9.68 -8.73 -9.82
C PHE A 136 10.36 -9.99 -9.31
N VAL A 137 11.34 -9.88 -8.41
CA VAL A 137 11.96 -11.05 -7.78
C VAL A 137 10.94 -11.83 -6.95
N LYS A 138 10.06 -11.16 -6.21
CA LYS A 138 8.93 -11.82 -5.51
C LYS A 138 7.98 -12.56 -6.46
N ARG A 139 7.81 -12.06 -7.67
CA ARG A 139 7.00 -12.70 -8.73
C ARG A 139 7.74 -13.83 -9.46
N GLY A 140 8.97 -14.16 -9.07
CA GLY A 140 9.75 -15.26 -9.63
C GLY A 140 10.55 -14.92 -10.89
N PHE A 141 10.77 -13.64 -11.17
CA PHE A 141 11.66 -13.18 -12.24
C PHE A 141 13.13 -13.22 -11.78
N GLU A 142 14.04 -13.56 -12.68
CA GLU A 142 15.45 -13.22 -12.56
C GLU A 142 15.62 -11.76 -13.01
N VAL A 143 16.03 -10.88 -12.10
CA VAL A 143 16.26 -9.47 -12.41
C VAL A 143 17.75 -9.19 -12.56
N ILE A 144 18.14 -8.69 -13.74
CA ILE A 144 19.52 -8.35 -14.08
C ILE A 144 19.64 -6.84 -14.31
N HIS A 145 20.52 -6.19 -13.55
CA HIS A 145 20.86 -4.78 -13.70
C HIS A 145 21.99 -4.63 -14.72
N ILE A 146 21.67 -4.02 -15.85
CA ILE A 146 22.64 -3.60 -16.85
C ILE A 146 23.39 -2.40 -16.30
N ARG A 147 24.72 -2.53 -16.22
CA ARG A 147 25.63 -1.47 -15.81
C ARG A 147 26.48 -1.04 -16.99
N ARG A 148 27.14 0.12 -16.87
CA ARG A 148 28.16 0.53 -17.84
C ARG A 148 29.29 -0.48 -17.97
N ARG A 149 29.61 -1.19 -16.88
CA ARG A 149 30.65 -2.22 -16.82
C ARG A 149 30.04 -3.52 -16.31
N GLY A 150 29.62 -4.37 -17.23
CA GLY A 150 29.04 -5.67 -16.91
C GLY A 150 27.58 -5.59 -16.48
N GLU A 151 27.17 -6.55 -15.68
CA GLU A 151 25.81 -6.68 -15.18
C GLU A 151 25.81 -7.33 -13.80
N GLU A 152 24.75 -7.08 -13.06
CA GLU A 152 24.62 -7.54 -11.69
C GLU A 152 23.24 -8.18 -11.49
N ARG A 153 23.20 -9.29 -10.76
CA ARG A 153 21.94 -9.85 -10.29
C ARG A 153 21.37 -8.96 -9.20
N HIS A 154 20.05 -8.80 -9.19
CA HIS A 154 19.38 -8.06 -8.14
C HIS A 154 19.61 -8.72 -6.77
N ILE A 155 19.87 -7.88 -5.77
CA ILE A 155 19.94 -8.28 -4.36
C ILE A 155 18.76 -7.60 -3.67
N PRO A 156 17.88 -8.38 -3.01
CA PRO A 156 16.72 -7.83 -2.32
C PRO A 156 17.07 -6.70 -1.35
N THR A 157 16.26 -5.65 -1.33
CA THR A 157 16.44 -4.56 -0.38
C THR A 157 15.83 -4.87 0.98
N ALA A 158 16.05 -4.00 1.98
CA ALA A 158 15.35 -4.09 3.27
C ALA A 158 13.82 -3.98 3.13
N CYS A 159 13.33 -3.47 1.99
CA CYS A 159 11.91 -3.33 1.70
C CYS A 159 11.27 -4.57 1.08
N PHE A 160 12.06 -5.61 0.76
CA PHE A 160 11.57 -6.79 0.05
C PHE A 160 10.32 -7.37 0.71
N ASP A 161 10.35 -7.79 1.97
CA ASP A 161 9.23 -8.47 2.64
C ASP A 161 8.22 -7.56 3.36
N VAL A 162 8.16 -6.28 3.00
CA VAL A 162 7.33 -5.34 3.78
C VAL A 162 5.84 -5.49 3.49
N TYR A 163 5.49 -5.77 2.22
CA TYR A 163 4.11 -5.86 1.76
C TYR A 163 3.86 -7.04 0.81
N ASP A 164 2.63 -7.51 0.87
CA ASP A 164 2.00 -8.35 -0.15
C ASP A 164 1.02 -7.48 -0.95
N PRO A 165 1.00 -7.62 -2.29
CA PRO A 165 0.07 -6.86 -3.12
C PRO A 165 -1.38 -7.22 -2.78
N PRO A 166 -2.31 -6.23 -2.76
CA PRO A 166 -3.72 -6.49 -2.53
C PRO A 166 -4.32 -7.32 -3.68
N PRO A 167 -5.53 -7.92 -3.50
CA PRO A 167 -6.23 -8.62 -4.57
C PRO A 167 -6.49 -7.68 -5.75
N ILE A 168 -5.70 -7.82 -6.83
CA ILE A 168 -5.67 -6.81 -7.90
C ILE A 168 -7.00 -6.70 -8.65
N ASP A 169 -7.74 -7.80 -8.80
CA ASP A 169 -9.07 -7.80 -9.41
C ASP A 169 -10.09 -7.04 -8.57
N LEU A 170 -9.97 -7.07 -7.24
CA LEU A 170 -10.80 -6.24 -6.36
C LEU A 170 -10.46 -4.76 -6.58
N VAL A 171 -9.17 -4.42 -6.50
CA VAL A 171 -8.71 -3.03 -6.69
C VAL A 171 -9.15 -2.48 -8.05
N LYS A 172 -9.02 -3.27 -9.13
CA LYS A 172 -9.48 -2.91 -10.47
C LYS A 172 -10.96 -2.56 -10.54
N ARG A 173 -11.82 -3.44 -10.01
CA ARG A 173 -13.28 -3.24 -10.04
C ARG A 173 -13.66 -1.99 -9.26
N VAL A 174 -13.20 -1.87 -8.02
CA VAL A 174 -13.54 -0.72 -7.17
C VAL A 174 -12.94 0.57 -7.74
N TYR A 175 -11.71 0.53 -8.28
CA TYR A 175 -11.12 1.70 -8.94
C TYR A 175 -11.97 2.16 -10.13
N ALA A 176 -12.43 1.24 -10.99
CA ALA A 176 -13.28 1.60 -12.13
C ALA A 176 -14.56 2.31 -11.66
N ASP A 177 -15.22 1.77 -10.64
CA ASP A 177 -16.49 2.30 -10.13
C ASP A 177 -16.34 3.66 -9.42
N PHE A 178 -15.21 3.94 -8.77
CA PHE A 178 -15.00 5.21 -8.05
C PHE A 178 -14.16 6.24 -8.83
N SER A 179 -13.54 5.86 -9.95
CA SER A 179 -12.58 6.70 -10.69
C SER A 179 -13.14 8.06 -11.16
N HIS A 180 -14.45 8.16 -11.33
CA HIS A 180 -15.12 9.40 -11.71
C HIS A 180 -15.24 10.43 -10.59
N LEU A 181 -15.08 10.03 -9.32
CA LEU A 181 -15.20 10.89 -8.12
C LEU A 181 -13.85 11.51 -7.68
N CYS A 182 -12.77 11.22 -8.38
CA CYS A 182 -11.39 11.52 -7.96
C CYS A 182 -10.96 12.98 -8.06
N GLY A 183 -11.83 13.88 -8.53
CA GLY A 183 -11.50 15.30 -8.73
C GLY A 183 -11.19 16.01 -7.42
N ASP A 184 -12.19 16.12 -6.56
CA ASP A 184 -12.11 16.85 -5.28
C ASP A 184 -12.07 15.92 -4.05
N ALA A 185 -12.03 14.61 -4.27
CA ALA A 185 -12.00 13.61 -3.21
C ALA A 185 -10.75 12.73 -3.26
N SER A 186 -10.37 12.21 -2.09
CA SER A 186 -9.38 11.14 -1.95
C SER A 186 -10.08 9.89 -1.46
N ILE A 187 -10.03 8.83 -2.27
CA ILE A 187 -10.88 7.66 -2.09
C ILE A 187 -10.01 6.46 -1.72
N TYR A 188 -10.36 5.81 -0.61
CA TYR A 188 -9.63 4.67 -0.08
C TYR A 188 -10.54 3.46 -0.02
N LEU A 189 -10.08 2.38 -0.65
CA LEU A 189 -10.56 1.02 -0.39
C LEU A 189 -9.84 0.51 0.87
N PHE A 190 -10.57 -0.04 1.83
CA PHE A 190 -9.98 -0.57 3.06
C PHE A 190 -10.72 -1.81 3.55
N GLY A 191 -10.34 -2.29 4.73
CA GLY A 191 -11.08 -3.37 5.39
C GLY A 191 -10.61 -4.77 5.04
N GLY A 192 -11.42 -5.75 5.42
CA GLY A 192 -11.06 -7.18 5.37
C GLY A 192 -11.03 -7.78 3.97
N ALA A 193 -11.67 -7.15 2.97
CA ALA A 193 -11.60 -7.62 1.59
C ALA A 193 -10.18 -7.52 1.00
N LEU A 194 -9.35 -6.59 1.50
CA LEU A 194 -7.95 -6.47 1.08
C LEU A 194 -7.05 -7.60 1.59
N ASP A 195 -7.44 -8.29 2.66
CA ASP A 195 -6.68 -9.40 3.23
C ASP A 195 -7.43 -10.75 3.20
N GLY A 196 -8.55 -10.81 2.49
CA GLY A 196 -9.38 -12.00 2.28
C GLY A 196 -10.18 -12.42 3.51
N THR A 197 -10.27 -11.60 4.56
CA THR A 197 -10.98 -11.95 5.80
C THR A 197 -12.47 -11.66 5.77
N THR A 198 -12.92 -10.80 4.84
CA THR A 198 -14.33 -10.47 4.59
C THR A 198 -14.59 -10.39 3.09
N HIS A 199 -15.86 -10.51 2.69
CA HIS A 199 -16.30 -10.21 1.32
C HIS A 199 -16.86 -8.78 1.21
N ASP A 200 -17.18 -8.15 2.35
CA ASP A 200 -17.62 -6.77 2.43
C ASP A 200 -16.50 -5.84 1.95
N VAL A 201 -16.85 -4.96 1.02
CA VAL A 201 -15.91 -4.03 0.39
C VAL A 201 -16.18 -2.65 0.96
N ASP A 202 -15.31 -2.23 1.88
CA ASP A 202 -15.41 -0.95 2.58
C ASP A 202 -14.68 0.14 1.79
N VAL A 203 -15.36 1.26 1.54
CA VAL A 203 -14.79 2.42 0.84
C VAL A 203 -15.05 3.69 1.63
N VAL A 204 -14.06 4.58 1.70
CA VAL A 204 -14.27 5.93 2.22
C VAL A 204 -13.75 6.96 1.24
N ALA A 205 -14.61 7.94 0.96
CA ALA A 205 -14.28 9.11 0.19
C ALA A 205 -14.10 10.31 1.14
N TYR A 206 -12.91 10.90 1.13
CA TYR A 206 -12.62 12.13 1.86
C TYR A 206 -12.68 13.34 0.93
N GLY A 207 -13.52 14.33 1.25
CA GLY A 207 -13.73 15.53 0.45
C GLY A 207 -15.16 15.60 -0.10
N ALA A 208 -15.33 16.29 -1.24
CA ALA A 208 -16.62 16.37 -1.91
C ALA A 208 -16.82 15.14 -2.80
N ALA A 209 -17.53 14.13 -2.27
CA ALA A 209 -17.96 12.97 -3.01
C ALA A 209 -19.47 12.76 -2.77
N GLU A 210 -20.25 12.88 -3.84
CA GLU A 210 -21.68 12.61 -3.87
C GLU A 210 -21.92 11.35 -4.71
N ASP A 211 -23.12 10.77 -4.62
CA ASP A 211 -23.54 9.62 -5.42
C ASP A 211 -22.61 8.40 -5.33
N LEU A 212 -22.23 8.02 -4.11
CA LEU A 212 -21.42 6.82 -3.88
C LEU A 212 -22.14 5.56 -4.39
N PRO A 213 -21.45 4.63 -5.09
CA PRO A 213 -22.09 3.42 -5.59
C PRO A 213 -22.63 2.53 -4.45
N GLU A 214 -23.91 2.17 -4.52
CA GLU A 214 -24.64 1.44 -3.46
C GLU A 214 -24.20 -0.02 -3.25
N VAL A 215 -23.42 -0.58 -4.18
CA VAL A 215 -22.93 -1.97 -4.09
C VAL A 215 -21.80 -2.15 -3.06
N TYR A 216 -21.32 -1.06 -2.47
CA TYR A 216 -20.21 -1.00 -1.52
C TYR A 216 -20.66 -0.46 -0.16
N ASP A 217 -19.99 -0.85 0.93
CA ASP A 217 -20.13 -0.15 2.22
C ASP A 217 -19.29 1.13 2.15
N ALA A 218 -19.87 2.14 1.48
CA ALA A 218 -19.18 3.37 1.13
C ALA A 218 -19.64 4.55 2.01
N GLN A 219 -18.68 5.28 2.56
CA GLN A 219 -18.95 6.48 3.38
C GLN A 219 -18.25 7.72 2.80
N ALA A 220 -18.96 8.85 2.79
CA ALA A 220 -18.40 10.15 2.46
C ALA A 220 -18.12 10.94 3.74
N LEU A 221 -16.91 11.45 3.88
CA LEU A 221 -16.49 12.29 5.00
C LEU A 221 -15.78 13.54 4.48
N PRO A 222 -15.96 14.72 5.10
CA PRO A 222 -15.29 15.93 4.62
C PRO A 222 -13.76 15.87 4.76
N LYS A 223 -13.26 15.21 5.83
CA LYS A 223 -11.84 15.02 6.11
C LYS A 223 -11.64 13.87 7.10
N PRO A 224 -10.45 13.26 7.17
CA PRO A 224 -10.16 12.26 8.19
C PRO A 224 -10.12 12.89 9.59
N ALA A 225 -10.60 12.15 10.59
CA ALA A 225 -10.36 12.49 11.99
C ALA A 225 -8.98 12.01 12.46
N GLU A 226 -8.47 12.57 13.56
CA GLU A 226 -7.23 12.13 14.20
C GLU A 226 -7.51 10.95 15.13
N ASP A 227 -7.83 9.80 14.55
CA ASP A 227 -8.11 8.56 15.26
C ASP A 227 -7.45 7.35 14.57
N LEU A 228 -7.45 6.19 15.24
CA LEU A 228 -6.76 5.00 14.73
C LEU A 228 -7.46 4.42 13.48
N PHE A 229 -8.79 4.59 13.36
CA PHE A 229 -9.52 4.12 12.19
C PHE A 229 -9.02 4.82 10.92
N HIS A 230 -9.00 6.15 10.93
CA HIS A 230 -8.54 6.95 9.79
C HIS A 230 -7.04 6.76 9.53
N TYR A 231 -6.24 6.63 10.59
CA TYR A 231 -4.83 6.26 10.47
C TYR A 231 -4.66 4.93 9.71
N PHE A 232 -5.44 3.90 10.06
CA PHE A 232 -5.38 2.59 9.42
C PHE A 232 -5.82 2.60 7.96
N VAL A 233 -6.93 3.28 7.67
CA VAL A 233 -7.41 3.44 6.29
C VAL A 233 -6.34 4.08 5.42
N ILE A 234 -5.73 5.17 5.89
CA ILE A 234 -4.78 5.94 5.11
C ILE A 234 -3.44 5.21 4.97
N HIS A 235 -2.98 4.51 6.00
CA HIS A 235 -1.67 3.84 5.97
C HIS A 235 -1.69 2.43 5.39
N TRP A 236 -2.80 1.69 5.49
CA TRP A 236 -2.87 0.29 5.03
C TRP A 236 -4.04 -0.01 4.08
N GLY A 237 -4.94 0.95 3.83
CA GLY A 237 -5.88 0.87 2.71
C GLY A 237 -5.18 1.08 1.36
N VAL A 238 -5.96 1.01 0.29
CA VAL A 238 -5.53 1.32 -1.07
C VAL A 238 -6.15 2.64 -1.48
N LEU A 239 -5.32 3.66 -1.69
CA LEU A 239 -5.72 4.90 -2.33
C LEU A 239 -6.10 4.60 -3.79
N LEU A 240 -7.40 4.61 -4.06
CA LEU A 240 -7.92 4.42 -5.41
C LEU A 240 -7.54 5.62 -6.28
N CYS A 241 -7.71 6.83 -5.74
CA CYS A 241 -7.37 8.07 -6.43
C CYS A 241 -7.45 9.29 -5.49
N GLY A 242 -7.05 10.45 -6.01
CA GLY A 242 -6.94 11.69 -5.26
C GLY A 242 -5.54 11.87 -4.68
N ARG A 243 -5.43 12.63 -3.59
CA ARG A 243 -4.15 12.91 -2.94
C ARG A 243 -3.96 11.96 -1.75
N PRO A 244 -2.74 11.44 -1.53
CA PRO A 244 -2.46 10.75 -0.27
C PRO A 244 -2.67 11.73 0.88
N LEU A 245 -3.44 11.29 1.87
CA LEU A 245 -3.73 12.03 3.09
C LEU A 245 -2.74 11.59 4.18
N GLU A 246 -2.68 12.34 5.26
CA GLU A 246 -1.85 12.02 6.41
C GLU A 246 -2.67 12.15 7.69
N VAL A 247 -2.45 11.21 8.60
CA VAL A 247 -2.95 11.23 9.98
C VAL A 247 -1.75 10.96 10.86
N ASP A 248 -1.49 11.83 11.84
CA ASP A 248 -0.38 11.63 12.76
C ASP A 248 -0.68 10.46 13.71
N PHE A 249 0.20 9.47 13.71
CA PHE A 249 0.03 8.27 14.53
C PHE A 249 -0.03 8.60 16.02
N HIS A 250 0.81 9.51 16.51
CA HIS A 250 0.92 9.80 17.93
C HIS A 250 -0.33 10.53 18.44
N SER A 251 -0.84 11.51 17.69
CA SER A 251 -2.10 12.17 17.98
C SER A 251 -3.28 11.19 17.90
N ALA A 252 -3.36 10.39 16.83
CA ALA A 252 -4.41 9.39 16.67
C ALA A 252 -4.45 8.39 17.84
N PHE A 253 -3.29 7.83 18.20
CA PHE A 253 -3.20 6.89 19.31
C PHE A 253 -3.52 7.55 20.66
N ARG A 254 -3.06 8.78 20.89
CA ARG A 254 -3.36 9.52 22.13
C ARG A 254 -4.85 9.83 22.27
N ASN A 255 -5.50 10.28 21.19
CA ASN A 255 -6.93 10.58 21.18
C ASN A 255 -7.75 9.31 21.47
N GLU A 256 -7.35 8.19 20.87
CA GLU A 256 -7.97 6.89 21.10
C GLU A 256 -7.79 6.39 22.54
N ALA A 257 -6.60 6.57 23.10
CA ALA A 257 -6.31 6.14 24.46
C ALA A 257 -6.96 7.07 25.51
N ALA A 258 -7.17 8.35 25.21
CA ALA A 258 -7.92 9.28 26.08
C ALA A 258 -9.40 8.87 26.25
N GLU A 259 -10.00 8.24 25.24
CA GLU A 259 -11.39 7.74 25.27
C GLU A 259 -11.57 6.41 26.03
N THR A 260 -10.49 5.86 26.62
CA THR A 260 -10.51 4.52 27.26
C THR A 260 -11.56 4.41 28.36
N GLU A 261 -11.62 5.38 29.28
CA GLU A 261 -12.58 5.33 30.39
C GLU A 261 -14.02 5.50 29.88
N THR A 262 -14.23 6.42 28.93
CA THR A 262 -15.53 6.61 28.27
C THR A 262 -16.02 5.33 27.60
N ARG A 263 -15.14 4.58 26.93
CA ARG A 263 -15.46 3.30 26.28
C ARG A 263 -15.75 2.21 27.27
N LEU A 264 -14.95 2.10 28.34
CA LEU A 264 -15.21 1.12 29.40
C LEU A 264 -16.57 1.38 30.05
N ARG A 265 -16.92 2.65 30.31
CA ARG A 265 -18.24 3.05 30.81
C ARG A 265 -19.35 2.68 29.82
N ARG A 266 -19.21 3.01 28.54
CA ARG A 266 -20.18 2.64 27.49
C ARG A 266 -20.40 1.14 27.41
N PHE A 267 -19.34 0.34 27.52
CA PHE A 267 -19.45 -1.13 27.53
C PHE A 267 -20.29 -1.63 28.71
N ARG A 268 -20.11 -1.04 29.90
CA ARG A 268 -20.82 -1.44 31.12
C ARG A 268 -22.28 -0.98 31.14
N GLU A 269 -22.52 0.26 30.75
CA GLU A 269 -23.75 0.98 31.10
C GLU A 269 -24.70 1.19 29.92
N ALA A 270 -24.23 1.12 28.67
CA ALA A 270 -25.13 1.32 27.53
C ALA A 270 -26.18 0.20 27.44
N GLU A 271 -27.37 0.54 26.96
CA GLU A 271 -28.48 -0.39 26.75
C GLU A 271 -28.54 -0.91 25.31
N ASP A 272 -27.87 -0.22 24.37
CA ASP A 272 -27.77 -0.63 22.97
C ASP A 272 -26.59 -1.61 22.78
N PRO A 273 -26.84 -2.88 22.36
CA PRO A 273 -25.77 -3.85 22.14
C PRO A 273 -24.78 -3.42 21.04
N VAL A 274 -25.18 -2.57 20.09
CA VAL A 274 -24.28 -2.00 19.08
C VAL A 274 -23.25 -1.09 19.74
N VAL A 275 -23.69 -0.24 20.68
CA VAL A 275 -22.80 0.66 21.44
C VAL A 275 -21.84 -0.14 22.31
N VAL A 276 -22.34 -1.17 23.01
CA VAL A 276 -21.53 -2.07 23.84
C VAL A 276 -20.46 -2.79 23.02
N CYS A 277 -20.85 -3.39 21.89
CA CYS A 277 -19.92 -4.09 21.00
C CYS A 277 -18.86 -3.14 20.43
N LYS A 278 -19.27 -1.96 19.92
CA LYS A 278 -18.33 -0.97 19.36
C LYS A 278 -17.32 -0.50 20.39
N ALA A 279 -17.74 -0.24 21.63
CA ALA A 279 -16.84 0.17 22.70
C ALA A 279 -15.78 -0.89 23.02
N ALA A 280 -16.18 -2.16 23.13
CA ALA A 280 -15.24 -3.27 23.33
C ALA A 280 -14.28 -3.45 22.14
N LYS A 281 -14.82 -3.42 20.90
CA LYS A 281 -14.02 -3.53 19.67
C LYS A 281 -12.96 -2.44 19.57
N GLN A 282 -13.32 -1.20 19.92
CA GLN A 282 -12.37 -0.09 19.95
C GLN A 282 -11.24 -0.34 20.96
N LEU A 283 -11.56 -0.81 22.18
CA LEU A 283 -10.56 -1.16 23.19
C LEU A 283 -9.64 -2.30 22.74
N VAL A 284 -10.15 -3.29 21.99
CA VAL A 284 -9.34 -4.35 21.37
C VAL A 284 -8.29 -3.75 20.44
N PHE A 285 -8.68 -2.86 19.53
CA PHE A 285 -7.74 -2.22 18.61
C PHE A 285 -6.71 -1.35 19.34
N THR A 286 -7.16 -0.48 20.26
CA THR A 286 -6.26 0.42 20.98
C THR A 286 -5.25 -0.36 21.85
N ALA A 287 -5.69 -1.41 22.55
CA ALA A 287 -4.80 -2.26 23.33
C ALA A 287 -3.82 -3.05 22.44
N ALA A 288 -4.27 -3.55 21.28
CA ALA A 288 -3.39 -4.21 20.32
C ALA A 288 -2.32 -3.25 19.78
N VAL A 289 -2.69 -2.01 19.45
CA VAL A 289 -1.71 -0.99 19.04
C VAL A 289 -0.70 -0.73 20.16
N ALA A 290 -1.16 -0.57 21.41
CA ALA A 290 -0.31 -0.32 22.55
C ALA A 290 0.74 -1.43 22.78
N LEU A 291 0.35 -2.70 22.58
CA LEU A 291 1.21 -3.86 22.84
C LEU A 291 2.05 -4.32 21.64
N CYS A 292 1.62 -4.01 20.43
CA CYS A 292 2.11 -4.65 19.21
C CYS A 292 2.52 -3.67 18.10
N GLY A 293 2.18 -2.40 18.25
CA GLY A 293 2.29 -1.38 17.21
C GLY A 293 1.21 -1.50 16.13
N ALA A 294 0.94 -0.40 15.44
CA ALA A 294 -0.12 -0.28 14.45
C ALA A 294 -0.05 -1.30 13.31
N ARG A 295 1.16 -1.60 12.81
CA ARG A 295 1.39 -2.60 11.73
C ARG A 295 0.87 -3.99 12.09
N ASN A 296 0.79 -4.32 13.38
CA ASN A 296 0.31 -5.61 13.86
C ASN A 296 -1.13 -5.55 14.41
N ALA A 297 -1.82 -4.43 14.21
CA ALA A 297 -3.15 -4.21 14.77
C ALA A 297 -4.17 -3.61 13.79
N TYR A 298 -3.77 -3.20 12.57
CA TYR A 298 -4.66 -2.48 11.64
C TYR A 298 -5.83 -3.31 11.06
N THR A 299 -5.85 -4.63 11.25
CA THR A 299 -7.04 -5.47 10.96
C THR A 299 -7.44 -6.27 12.18
N TRP A 300 -8.72 -6.65 12.26
CA TRP A 300 -9.23 -7.48 13.36
C TRP A 300 -8.41 -8.77 13.55
N ARG A 301 -8.10 -9.45 12.44
CA ARG A 301 -7.29 -10.68 12.44
C ARG A 301 -5.92 -10.45 13.09
N ARG A 302 -5.23 -9.36 12.72
CA ARG A 302 -3.91 -9.02 13.26
C ARG A 302 -3.99 -8.63 14.74
N ALA A 303 -4.95 -7.77 15.10
CA ALA A 303 -5.16 -7.34 16.48
C ALA A 303 -5.42 -8.53 17.41
N VAL A 304 -6.36 -9.42 17.05
CA VAL A 304 -6.68 -10.61 17.85
C VAL A 304 -5.51 -11.59 17.89
N ALA A 305 -4.83 -11.86 16.77
CA ALA A 305 -3.65 -12.73 16.77
C ALA A 305 -2.56 -12.20 17.70
N CYS A 306 -2.34 -10.89 17.72
CA CYS A 306 -1.32 -10.29 18.58
C CYS A 306 -1.67 -10.34 20.06
N LEU A 307 -2.94 -10.08 20.40
CA LEU A 307 -3.45 -10.15 21.76
C LEU A 307 -3.47 -11.60 22.27
N GLY A 308 -3.89 -12.56 21.45
CA GLY A 308 -3.87 -14.00 21.77
C GLY A 308 -2.46 -14.51 22.05
N ALA A 309 -1.46 -14.10 21.24
CA ALA A 309 -0.05 -14.40 21.51
C ALA A 309 0.48 -13.88 22.85
N ARG A 310 -0.27 -12.99 23.52
CA ARG A 310 0.02 -12.44 24.85
C ARG A 310 -0.97 -12.92 25.93
N GLY A 311 -1.74 -13.97 25.63
CA GLY A 311 -2.72 -14.56 26.55
C GLY A 311 -3.99 -13.75 26.74
N LEU A 312 -4.34 -12.89 25.78
CA LEU A 312 -5.58 -12.10 25.75
C LEU A 312 -6.47 -12.63 24.63
N GLU A 313 -7.20 -13.70 24.92
CA GLU A 313 -8.13 -14.30 23.95
C GLU A 313 -9.33 -13.40 23.70
N VAL A 314 -9.45 -12.88 22.47
CA VAL A 314 -10.54 -12.00 22.07
C VAL A 314 -11.64 -12.81 21.38
N PRO A 315 -12.87 -12.83 21.92
CA PRO A 315 -13.96 -13.61 21.35
C PRO A 315 -14.49 -13.00 20.05
N SER A 316 -14.93 -13.87 19.12
CA SER A 316 -15.51 -13.46 17.84
C SER A 316 -16.79 -12.63 17.99
N ALA A 317 -17.50 -12.77 19.12
CA ALA A 317 -18.67 -11.97 19.49
C ALA A 317 -18.43 -10.46 19.44
N LEU A 318 -17.18 -10.01 19.60
CA LEU A 318 -16.80 -8.59 19.58
C LEU A 318 -16.42 -8.07 18.18
N LYS A 319 -16.49 -8.92 17.13
CA LYS A 319 -16.09 -8.56 15.76
C LYS A 319 -17.18 -7.78 15.01
N ASN A 320 -18.39 -8.35 14.95
CA ASN A 320 -19.51 -7.84 14.15
C ASN A 320 -20.45 -7.01 15.03
N CYS A 321 -20.28 -5.69 14.98
CA CYS A 321 -21.08 -4.76 15.79
C CYS A 321 -22.24 -4.12 15.03
N LEU A 322 -22.45 -4.43 13.75
CA LEU A 322 -23.65 -4.02 13.02
C LEU A 322 -24.84 -4.93 13.35
N SER A 323 -24.55 -6.20 13.62
CA SER A 323 -25.52 -7.18 14.14
C SER A 323 -24.88 -7.95 15.30
N PRO A 324 -24.73 -7.30 16.47
CA PRO A 324 -24.06 -7.90 17.62
C PRO A 324 -24.95 -8.95 18.31
N PRO A 325 -24.36 -9.88 19.08
CA PRO A 325 -25.09 -10.73 20.03
C PRO A 325 -25.89 -9.91 21.07
N PRO A 326 -26.82 -10.55 21.80
CA PRO A 326 -27.50 -9.93 22.94
C PRO A 326 -26.50 -9.35 23.95
N ILE A 327 -26.92 -8.28 24.62
CA ILE A 327 -26.05 -7.53 25.53
C ILE A 327 -25.51 -8.40 26.68
N GLU A 328 -26.29 -9.38 27.14
CA GLU A 328 -25.90 -10.32 28.18
C GLU A 328 -24.71 -11.18 27.75
N GLU A 329 -24.65 -11.58 26.48
CA GLU A 329 -23.53 -12.33 25.91
C GLU A 329 -22.27 -11.47 25.82
N LEU A 330 -22.41 -10.20 25.39
CA LEU A 330 -21.29 -9.26 25.33
C LEU A 330 -20.71 -9.00 26.72
N ARG A 331 -21.57 -8.82 27.74
CA ARG A 331 -21.16 -8.51 29.12
C ARG A 331 -20.41 -9.64 29.82
N LYS A 332 -20.51 -10.89 29.36
CA LYS A 332 -19.67 -12.01 29.85
C LYS A 332 -18.17 -11.73 29.69
N HIS A 333 -17.80 -10.81 28.79
CA HIS A 333 -16.42 -10.46 28.50
C HIS A 333 -15.90 -9.24 29.26
N GLU A 334 -16.60 -8.77 30.31
CA GLU A 334 -16.21 -7.59 31.07
C GLU A 334 -14.77 -7.65 31.62
N LEU A 335 -14.35 -8.79 32.18
CA LEU A 335 -12.99 -8.94 32.71
C LEU A 335 -11.91 -8.72 31.63
N LEU A 336 -12.15 -9.22 30.41
CA LEU A 336 -11.26 -8.99 29.28
C LEU A 336 -11.25 -7.51 28.90
N VAL A 337 -12.43 -6.90 28.73
CA VAL A 337 -12.55 -5.50 28.30
C VAL A 337 -11.92 -4.54 29.31
N ALA A 338 -12.11 -4.78 30.61
CA ALA A 338 -11.45 -4.03 31.67
C ALA A 338 -9.92 -4.19 31.61
N ARG A 339 -9.41 -5.41 31.39
CA ARG A 339 -7.97 -5.66 31.24
C ARG A 339 -7.38 -4.94 30.03
N LEU A 340 -8.09 -4.92 28.90
CA LEU A 340 -7.68 -4.17 27.71
C LEU A 340 -7.60 -2.66 28.01
N ALA A 341 -8.57 -2.11 28.74
CA ALA A 341 -8.56 -0.71 29.16
C ALA A 341 -7.35 -0.38 30.06
N GLU A 342 -7.02 -1.24 31.02
CA GLU A 342 -5.85 -1.05 31.88
C GLU A 342 -4.53 -1.10 31.10
N ILE A 343 -4.41 -2.00 30.12
CA ILE A 343 -3.26 -2.04 29.21
C ILE A 343 -3.08 -0.70 28.48
N VAL A 344 -4.17 -0.14 27.96
CA VAL A 344 -4.11 1.14 27.24
C VAL A 344 -3.68 2.28 28.17
N LYS A 345 -4.21 2.33 29.40
CA LYS A 345 -3.81 3.34 30.40
C LYS A 345 -2.34 3.24 30.77
N GLY A 346 -1.82 2.02 30.95
CA GLY A 346 -0.44 1.78 31.35
C GLY A 346 0.62 2.16 30.32
N VAL A 347 0.24 2.45 29.07
CA VAL A 347 1.17 2.88 27.99
C VAL A 347 1.15 4.41 27.79
N LEU A 348 0.18 5.12 28.37
CA LEU A 348 0.10 6.58 28.34
C LEU A 348 0.74 7.28 29.55
N GLY A 349 0.94 6.56 30.66
CA GLY A 349 1.67 7.04 31.84
C GLY A 349 3.12 6.62 31.80
#